data_AF-A0A7Z9CUA4-F1
#
_entry.id   AF-A0A7Z9CUA4-F1
#
_cell.length_a   1.000
_cell.length_b   1.000
_cell.length_c   1.000
_cell.angle_alpha   90.00
_cell.angle_beta   90.00
_cell.angle_gamma   90.00
#
_symmetry.space_group_name_H-M   'P 1'
#
loop_
_entity.id
_entity.type
_entity.pdbx_description
1 polymer ?
#
loop_
_entity_poly.entity_id
_entity_poly.type
_entity_poly.pdbx_seq_one_letter_code
_entity_poly.pdbx_strand_id
1 'polypeptide(L)' 'MTVMPQRAPLSVAPDDSRKQLGAFLRARRESLDPQRLGLPRVGRRRTPGLRREEVAMLADVGVTWYTWL' A
#
# COMPACT_ATOMS: atom_id res chain seq x y z
N MET A 1 -23.18 -28.77 19.56
CA MET A 1 -22.71 -28.43 18.21
C MET A 1 -23.32 -27.09 17.81
N THR A 2 -22.64 -25.98 18.06
CA THR A 2 -23.09 -24.63 17.64
C THR A 2 -22.45 -24.31 16.29
N VAL A 3 -23.28 -24.20 15.24
CA VAL A 3 -22.85 -23.72 13.92
C VAL A 3 -22.55 -22.23 14.04
N MET A 4 -21.27 -21.86 13.84
CA MET A 4 -20.86 -20.47 13.62
C MET A 4 -21.40 -20.01 12.26
N PRO A 5 -21.98 -18.81 12.12
CA PRO A 5 -22.39 -18.30 10.83
C PRO A 5 -21.13 -18.05 9.98
N GLN A 6 -20.99 -18.80 8.89
CA GLN A 6 -19.96 -18.53 7.90
C GLN A 6 -20.21 -17.14 7.32
N ARG A 7 -19.31 -16.19 7.60
CA ARG A 7 -19.24 -14.94 6.83
C ARG A 7 -18.89 -15.32 5.40
N ALA A 8 -19.89 -15.31 4.52
CA ALA A 8 -19.64 -15.39 3.09
C ALA A 8 -18.64 -14.29 2.72
N PRO A 9 -17.57 -14.59 1.96
CA PRO A 9 -16.71 -13.54 1.45
C PRO A 9 -17.59 -12.65 0.58
N LEU A 10 -17.57 -11.34 0.85
CA LEU A 10 -18.10 -10.35 -0.09
C LEU A 10 -17.34 -10.61 -1.40
N SER A 11 -18.02 -11.18 -2.40
CA SER A 11 -17.43 -11.45 -3.71
C SER A 11 -17.22 -10.10 -4.39
N VAL A 12 -16.10 -9.46 -4.07
CA VAL A 12 -15.66 -8.25 -4.75
C VAL A 12 -15.21 -8.70 -6.13
N ALA A 13 -15.81 -8.14 -7.18
CA ALA A 13 -15.40 -8.44 -8.54
C ALA A 13 -13.87 -8.25 -8.66
N PRO A 14 -13.15 -9.10 -9.40
CA PRO A 14 -11.69 -9.07 -9.42
C PRO A 14 -11.09 -7.73 -9.89
N ASP A 15 -11.85 -6.93 -10.64
CA ASP A 15 -11.48 -5.57 -11.03
C ASP A 15 -11.61 -4.57 -9.86
N ASP A 16 -12.68 -4.68 -9.07
CA ASP A 16 -12.89 -3.89 -7.86
C ASP A 16 -11.87 -4.23 -6.77
N SER A 17 -11.45 -5.49 -6.68
CA SER A 17 -10.44 -5.93 -5.71
C SER A 17 -9.08 -5.28 -5.98
N ARG A 18 -8.67 -5.22 -7.25
CA ARG A 18 -7.42 -4.54 -7.65
C ARG A 18 -7.50 -3.04 -7.40
N LYS A 19 -8.62 -2.40 -7.74
CA LYS A 19 -8.85 -0.97 -7.47
C LYS A 19 -8.81 -0.65 -5.96
N GLN A 20 -9.46 -1.46 -5.14
CA GLN A 20 -9.46 -1.31 -3.69
C GLN A 20 -8.07 -1.53 -3.10
N LEU A 21 -7.33 -2.53 -3.58
CA LEU A 21 -5.94 -2.76 -3.17
C LEU A 21 -5.03 -1.58 -3.53
N GLY A 22 -5.10 -1.09 -4.76
CA GLY A 22 -4.32 0.08 -5.20
C GLY A 22 -4.64 1.33 -4.36
N ALA A 23 -5.92 1.57 -4.07
CA ALA A 23 -6.34 2.66 -3.19
C ALA A 23 -5.83 2.49 -1.75
N PHE A 24 -5.89 1.27 -1.20
CA PHE A 24 -5.38 0.96 0.13
C PHE A 24 -3.86 1.18 0.24
N LEU A 25 -3.09 0.66 -0.72
CA LEU A 25 -1.64 0.82 -0.76
C LEU A 25 -1.23 2.28 -0.91
N ARG A 26 -1.96 3.04 -1.74
CA ARG A 26 -1.75 4.49 -1.88
C ARG A 26 -1.99 5.21 -0.56
N ALA A 27 -3.12 4.96 0.09
CA ALA A 27 -3.46 5.60 1.37
C ALA A 27 -2.43 5.28 2.47
N ARG A 28 -2.00 4.01 2.56
CA ARG A 28 -0.94 3.60 3.49
C ARG A 28 0.38 4.32 3.20
N ARG A 29 0.82 4.36 1.94
CA ARG A 29 2.06 5.04 1.54
C ARG A 29 2.04 6.54 1.89
N GLU A 30 0.91 7.20 1.64
CA GLU A 30 0.75 8.64 1.90
C GLU A 30 0.68 8.96 3.41
N SER A 31 0.20 8.02 4.24
CA SER A 31 0.13 8.16 5.70
C SER A 31 1.44 7.90 6.43
N LEU A 32 2.40 7.22 5.80
CA LEU A 32 3.68 6.90 6.45
C LEU A 32 4.63 8.10 6.39
N ASP A 33 5.20 8.45 7.54
CA ASP A 33 6.23 9.46 7.65
C ASP A 33 7.61 8.85 7.32
N PRO A 34 8.29 9.32 6.26
CA PRO A 34 9.62 8.85 5.91
C PRO A 34 10.62 8.93 7.07
N GLN A 35 10.54 9.97 7.90
CA GLN A 35 11.49 10.16 9.00
C GLN A 35 11.36 9.09 10.08
N ARG A 36 10.15 8.58 10.32
CA ARG A 36 9.92 7.47 11.28
C ARG A 36 10.54 6.15 10.82
N LEU A 37 10.86 6.03 9.52
CA LEU A 37 11.47 4.86 8.92
C LEU A 37 12.97 5.10 8.64
N GLY A 38 13.56 6.16 9.22
CA GLY A 38 14.98 6.49 9.05
C GLY A 38 15.32 7.12 7.71
N LEU A 39 14.33 7.51 6.90
CA LEU A 39 14.56 8.12 5.60
C LEU A 39 14.71 9.64 5.74
N PRO A 40 15.77 10.24 5.16
CA PRO A 40 15.95 11.67 5.21
C PRO A 40 14.93 12.37 4.31
N ARG A 41 14.34 13.46 4.83
CA ARG A 41 13.43 14.32 4.06
C ARG A 41 14.25 15.26 3.17
N VAL A 42 14.93 14.72 2.16
CA VAL A 42 15.78 15.50 1.25
C VAL A 42 14.93 16.19 0.18
N GLY A 43 15.03 17.52 0.11
CA GLY A 43 14.45 18.35 -0.95
C GLY A 43 12.92 18.52 -0.92
N ARG A 44 12.39 19.16 -1.98
CA ARG A 44 10.94 19.42 -2.12
C ARG A 44 10.22 18.14 -2.54
N ARG A 45 9.43 17.55 -1.64
CA ARG A 45 8.63 16.34 -1.92
C ARG A 45 7.27 16.72 -2.50
N ARG A 46 6.88 16.05 -3.60
CA ARG A 46 5.52 16.14 -4.18
C ARG A 46 4.49 15.30 -3.42
N THR A 47 4.94 14.27 -2.70
CA THR A 47 4.07 13.39 -1.90
C THR A 47 4.34 13.64 -0.41
N PRO A 48 3.30 13.79 0.44
CA PRO A 48 3.48 14.05 1.87
C PRO A 48 4.16 12.91 2.63
N GLY A 49 3.92 11.66 2.20
CA GLY A 49 4.50 10.44 2.78
C GLY A 49 5.62 9.83 1.93
N LEU A 50 5.65 8.49 1.88
CA LEU A 50 6.67 7.73 1.16
C LEU A 50 6.53 7.85 -0.37
N ARG A 51 7.66 7.83 -1.07
CA ARG A 51 7.74 7.66 -2.53
C ARG A 51 7.61 6.18 -2.89
N ARG A 52 7.27 5.90 -4.14
CA ARG A 52 7.19 4.53 -4.67
C ARG A 52 8.53 3.79 -4.51
N GLU A 53 9.61 4.47 -4.85
CA GLU A 53 10.99 3.97 -4.71
C GLU A 53 11.35 3.66 -3.25
N GLU A 54 10.93 4.52 -2.31
CA GLU A 54 11.18 4.31 -0.88
C GLU A 54 10.42 3.08 -0.34
N VAL A 55 9.17 2.87 -0.79
CA VAL A 55 8.41 1.67 -0.42
C VAL A 55 9.08 0.43 -0.99
N ALA A 56 9.50 0.48 -2.26
CA ALA A 56 10.17 -0.63 -2.91
C ALA A 56 11.47 -1.02 -2.18
N MET A 57 12.27 -0.03 -1.80
CA MET A 57 13.49 -0.22 -1.01
C MET A 57 13.21 -0.80 0.38
N LEU A 58 12.21 -0.27 1.10
CA LEU A 58 11.85 -0.75 2.44
C LEU A 58 11.26 -2.18 2.42
N ALA A 59 10.66 -2.59 1.31
CA ALA A 59 10.06 -3.92 1.12
C ALA A 59 11.00 -4.91 0.40
N ASP A 60 12.22 -4.50 0.06
CA ASP A 60 13.20 -5.28 -0.70
C ASP A 60 12.65 -5.83 -2.03
N VAL A 61 11.88 -4.99 -2.74
CA VAL A 61 11.32 -5.30 -4.07
C VAL A 61 11.78 -4.28 -5.11
N GLY A 62 11.71 -4.67 -6.38
CA GLY A 62 12.00 -3.75 -7.48
C GLY A 62 10.98 -2.61 -7.59
N VAL A 63 11.45 -1.39 -7.89
CA VAL A 63 10.59 -0.21 -8.10
C VAL A 63 9.54 -0.45 -9.20
N THR A 64 9.93 -1.14 -10.27
CA THR A 64 9.04 -1.51 -11.37
C THR A 64 7.86 -2.33 -10.88
N TRP A 65 8.10 -3.32 -10.00
CA TRP A 65 7.05 -4.16 -9.43
C TRP A 65 6.01 -3.32 -8.68
N TYR A 66 6.46 -2.36 -7.86
CA TYR A 66 5.56 -1.43 -7.15
C TYR A 66 4.81 -0.48 -8.08
N THR A 67 5.32 -0.22 -9.28
CA THR A 67 4.68 0.68 -10.24
C THR A 67 3.60 -0.01 -11.07
N TRP A 68 3.64 -1.34 -11.17
CA TRP A 68 2.65 -2.18 -11.85
C TRP A 68 1.50 -2.64 -10.95
N LEU A 69 1.58 -2.36 -9.64
CA LEU A 69 0.56 -2.67 -8.64
C LEU A 69 -0.41 -1.49 -8.44
#